data_AF-A0A0G1XAT9-F1
#
_entry.id   AF-A0A0G1XAT9-F1
#
_cell.length_a   1.000
_cell.length_b   1.000
_cell.length_c   1.000
_cell.angle_alpha   90.00
_cell.angle_beta   90.00
_cell.angle_gamma   90.00
#
_symmetry.space_group_name_H-M   'P 1'
#
loop_
_entity.id
_entity.type
_entity.pdbx_description
1 polymer ?
#
loop_
_entity_poly.entity_id
_entity_poly.type
_entity_poly.pdbx_seq_one_letter_code
_entity_poly.pdbx_strand_id
1 'polypeptide(L)'
;MNAVVSFYACVQNFWLAILHGDLEVVVKDGSEIRITKDNLPEKFSEFDAEDAKFFYEAATNWEQKFEQELKHLGKVLLFVRKQENYPSKVMMVRKPKMLVTEKASRVLREPYAGVFICDDERGNRLLRDMEPPAHDKWDRDRAKNGWAAMHELDDFIKESLKSMGGTVTTEPQDIPGLDKYLPDNEDRDYLPQQGAAFDPTDLEGTQESGREVGANKEESPADVEKVIRKSIVTNKEPGGVKRTPPKGPGKGPHGRPTGPEAGGEEGVRIKTSAISFRSFIQKTKEGPEYHFAITGREECEGGIRLVAVGDDNSYPAEIKSATDIDSKAKYETDGSMIKGLSIKNGQTIRLAVRLESRKKYALGIESYEG
;
A
#
# COMPACT_ATOMS: atom_id res chain seq x y z
N MET A 1 27.06 6.62 -30.18
CA MET A 1 25.99 7.41 -29.55
C MET A 1 26.26 7.31 -28.05
N ASN A 2 26.96 8.30 -27.49
CA ASN A 2 27.45 8.23 -26.12
C ASN A 2 26.30 8.56 -25.19
N ALA A 3 25.61 7.53 -24.69
CA ALA A 3 24.75 7.70 -23.53
C ALA A 3 25.66 8.10 -22.37
N VAL A 4 25.55 9.35 -21.92
CA VAL A 4 26.05 9.75 -20.61
C VAL A 4 25.12 9.05 -19.60
N VAL A 5 25.40 7.77 -19.34
CA VAL A 5 24.71 7.04 -18.28
C VAL A 5 25.21 7.66 -16.98
N SER A 6 24.31 8.33 -16.26
CA SER A 6 24.62 8.87 -14.94
C SER A 6 25.18 7.76 -14.05
N PHE A 7 26.26 8.06 -13.32
CA PHE A 7 26.87 7.12 -12.36
C PHE A 7 25.85 6.45 -11.44
N TYR A 8 24.88 7.24 -11.00
CA TYR A 8 23.73 6.77 -10.22
C TYR A 8 22.96 5.66 -10.93
N ALA A 9 22.65 5.81 -12.22
CA ALA A 9 21.87 4.84 -12.98
C ALA A 9 22.62 3.50 -13.16
N CYS A 10 23.96 3.54 -13.26
CA CYS A 10 24.78 2.33 -13.31
C CYS A 10 24.70 1.56 -11.99
N VAL A 11 24.90 2.24 -10.87
CA VAL A 11 24.85 1.61 -9.54
C VAL A 11 23.43 1.17 -9.21
N GLN A 12 22.41 1.99 -9.48
CA GLN A 12 21.02 1.67 -9.18
C GLN A 12 20.52 0.43 -9.94
N ASN A 13 20.83 0.32 -11.23
CA ASN A 13 20.20 -0.70 -12.09
C ASN A 13 21.07 -1.92 -12.38
N PHE A 14 22.40 -1.81 -12.26
CA PHE A 14 23.34 -2.85 -12.68
C PHE A 14 24.27 -3.35 -11.58
N TRP A 15 24.10 -2.91 -10.32
CA TRP A 15 24.96 -3.35 -9.21
C TRP A 15 25.09 -4.88 -9.13
N LEU A 16 24.04 -5.63 -9.44
CA LEU A 16 24.07 -7.10 -9.35
C LEU A 16 24.96 -7.70 -10.45
N ALA A 17 24.90 -7.19 -11.68
CA ALA A 17 25.82 -7.59 -12.75
C ALA A 17 27.28 -7.26 -12.37
N ILE A 18 27.51 -6.10 -11.76
CA ILE A 18 28.84 -5.68 -11.28
C ILE A 18 29.33 -6.58 -10.15
N LEU A 19 28.45 -6.89 -9.18
CA LEU A 19 28.75 -7.78 -8.05
C LEU A 19 29.16 -9.19 -8.52
N HIS A 20 28.52 -9.69 -9.57
CA HIS A 20 28.83 -11.00 -10.16
C HIS A 20 30.05 -10.97 -11.09
N GLY A 21 30.59 -9.78 -11.42
CA GLY A 21 31.72 -9.63 -12.36
C GLY A 21 31.32 -9.75 -13.83
N ASP A 22 30.03 -9.75 -14.14
CA ASP A 22 29.51 -9.78 -15.52
C ASP A 22 29.65 -8.41 -16.22
N LEU A 23 29.77 -7.34 -15.43
CA LEU A 23 29.88 -5.97 -15.91
C LEU A 23 30.93 -5.20 -15.11
N GLU A 24 31.81 -4.49 -15.81
CA GLU A 24 32.60 -3.40 -15.24
C GLU A 24 32.23 -2.11 -15.95
N VAL A 25 32.04 -1.04 -15.19
CA VAL A 25 31.62 0.23 -15.76
C VAL A 25 32.78 1.22 -15.65
N VAL A 26 33.18 1.79 -16.77
CA VAL A 26 34.12 2.92 -16.84
C VAL A 26 33.36 4.10 -17.42
N VAL A 27 33.20 5.16 -16.64
CA VAL A 27 32.61 6.41 -17.12
C VAL A 27 33.69 7.47 -17.18
N LYS A 28 33.74 8.19 -18.30
CA LYS A 28 34.66 9.31 -18.53
C LYS A 28 33.86 10.61 -18.48
N ASP A 29 33.77 11.20 -17.30
CA ASP A 29 33.13 12.51 -17.08
C ASP A 29 34.09 13.43 -16.32
N GLY A 30 35.08 13.99 -17.03
CA GLY A 30 36.15 14.81 -16.47
C GLY A 30 37.24 14.02 -15.71
N SER A 31 36.88 12.97 -14.98
CA SER A 31 37.76 11.96 -14.39
C SER A 31 37.32 10.55 -14.79
N GLU A 32 38.27 9.61 -14.85
CA GLU A 32 37.98 8.21 -15.14
C GLU A 32 37.60 7.50 -13.83
N ILE A 33 36.31 7.24 -13.66
CA ILE A 33 35.79 6.50 -12.51
C ILE A 33 35.41 5.11 -13.02
N ARG A 34 36.05 4.09 -12.43
CA ARG A 34 35.78 2.68 -12.67
C ARG A 34 34.96 2.12 -11.51
N ILE A 35 33.85 1.47 -11.81
CA ILE A 35 33.02 0.75 -10.85
C ILE A 35 33.24 -0.74 -11.09
N THR A 36 33.74 -1.43 -10.06
CA THR A 36 34.00 -2.87 -10.06
C THR A 36 33.33 -3.50 -8.85
N LYS A 37 33.34 -4.82 -8.77
CA LYS A 37 32.89 -5.57 -7.60
C LYS A 37 33.50 -5.08 -6.29
N ASP A 38 34.79 -4.73 -6.31
CA ASP A 38 35.56 -4.43 -5.09
C ASP A 38 35.22 -3.06 -4.50
N ASN A 39 34.89 -2.08 -5.35
CA ASN A 39 34.56 -0.72 -4.88
C ASN A 39 33.05 -0.42 -4.87
N LEU A 40 32.21 -1.36 -5.33
CA LEU A 40 30.76 -1.22 -5.37
C LEU A 40 30.14 -0.80 -4.02
N PRO A 41 30.54 -1.34 -2.86
CA PRO A 41 29.98 -0.94 -1.57
C PRO A 41 30.16 0.56 -1.27
N GLU A 42 31.33 1.11 -1.61
CA GLU A 42 31.64 2.52 -1.41
C GLU A 42 30.81 3.41 -2.35
N LYS A 43 30.55 2.93 -3.57
CA LYS A 43 29.80 3.67 -4.59
C LYS A 43 28.32 3.87 -4.26
N PHE A 44 27.70 2.99 -3.46
CA PHE A 44 26.32 3.24 -3.02
C PHE A 44 26.19 4.55 -2.23
N SER A 45 27.13 4.82 -1.33
CA SER A 45 27.15 6.04 -0.52
C SER A 45 27.57 7.26 -1.34
N GLU A 46 28.55 7.12 -2.23
CA GLU A 46 29.04 8.21 -3.08
C GLU A 46 27.97 8.77 -4.03
N PHE A 47 27.05 7.91 -4.49
CA PHE A 47 26.01 8.29 -5.43
C PHE A 47 24.61 8.37 -4.83
N ASP A 48 24.45 8.28 -3.51
CA ASP A 48 23.13 8.36 -2.84
C ASP A 48 22.12 7.30 -3.33
N ALA A 49 22.60 6.07 -3.55
CA ALA A 49 21.82 4.94 -4.07
C ALA A 49 21.34 4.01 -2.93
N GLU A 50 20.62 4.56 -1.95
CA GLU A 50 20.18 3.83 -0.74
C GLU A 50 19.31 2.61 -1.06
N ASP A 51 18.34 2.74 -1.98
CA ASP A 51 17.47 1.63 -2.38
C ASP A 51 18.28 0.44 -2.92
N ALA A 52 19.24 0.71 -3.80
CA ALA A 52 20.12 -0.33 -4.34
C ALA A 52 21.02 -0.96 -3.26
N LYS A 53 21.44 -0.17 -2.27
CA LYS A 53 22.19 -0.68 -1.12
C LYS A 53 21.36 -1.68 -0.30
N PHE A 54 20.08 -1.42 -0.06
CA PHE A 54 19.21 -2.36 0.68
C PHE A 54 19.08 -3.70 -0.05
N PHE A 55 18.91 -3.67 -1.37
CA PHE A 55 18.86 -4.89 -2.18
C PHE A 55 20.22 -5.60 -2.25
N TYR A 56 21.32 -4.85 -2.32
CA TYR A 56 22.67 -5.41 -2.22
C TYR A 56 22.90 -6.15 -0.90
N GLU A 57 22.48 -5.56 0.23
CA GLU A 57 22.55 -6.20 1.54
C GLU A 57 21.68 -7.47 1.60
N ALA A 58 20.48 -7.44 1.04
CA ALA A 58 19.63 -8.62 0.94
C ALA A 58 20.27 -9.74 0.08
N ALA A 59 21.00 -9.42 -0.99
CA ALA A 59 21.64 -10.41 -1.84
C ALA A 59 22.98 -10.94 -1.31
N THR A 60 23.65 -10.22 -0.40
CA THR A 60 24.96 -10.61 0.15
C THR A 60 24.90 -11.12 1.59
N ASN A 61 23.90 -10.71 2.35
CA ASN A 61 23.69 -11.05 3.76
C ASN A 61 22.22 -11.40 4.03
N TRP A 62 21.65 -12.30 3.22
CA TRP A 62 20.25 -12.71 3.35
C TRP A 62 19.97 -13.39 4.70
N GLU A 63 18.75 -13.23 5.21
CA GLU A 63 18.24 -14.07 6.31
C GLU A 63 17.69 -15.39 5.78
N GLN A 64 16.94 -15.33 4.67
CA GLN A 64 16.39 -16.50 4.01
C GLN A 64 16.66 -16.45 2.51
N LYS A 65 16.96 -17.63 1.96
CA LYS A 65 17.11 -17.88 0.53
C LYS A 65 16.11 -18.95 0.13
N PHE A 66 15.31 -18.64 -0.87
CA PHE A 66 14.37 -19.56 -1.49
C PHE A 66 14.84 -19.92 -2.89
N GLU A 67 14.69 -21.18 -3.24
CA GLU A 67 15.09 -21.74 -4.53
C GLU A 67 14.01 -22.72 -4.98
N GLN A 68 13.46 -22.52 -6.17
CA GLN A 68 12.41 -23.36 -6.71
C GLN A 68 12.53 -23.47 -8.23
N GLU A 69 12.15 -24.61 -8.78
CA GLU A 69 11.95 -24.77 -10.22
C GLU A 69 10.47 -24.52 -10.55
N LEU A 70 10.20 -23.42 -11.24
CA LEU A 70 8.87 -23.06 -11.71
C LEU A 70 8.63 -23.64 -13.10
N LYS A 71 7.38 -24.04 -13.38
CA LYS A 71 7.01 -24.71 -14.63
C LYS A 71 7.36 -23.87 -15.86
N HIS A 72 7.08 -22.57 -15.84
CA HIS A 72 7.35 -21.68 -16.99
C HIS A 72 8.68 -20.95 -16.89
N LEU A 73 9.10 -20.57 -15.68
CA LEU A 73 10.30 -19.76 -15.45
C LEU A 73 11.57 -20.57 -15.16
N GLY A 74 11.47 -21.89 -14.99
CA GLY A 74 12.59 -22.75 -14.63
C GLY A 74 13.14 -22.41 -13.24
N LYS A 75 14.44 -22.57 -13.06
CA LYS A 75 15.09 -22.33 -11.77
C LYS A 75 15.11 -20.83 -11.42
N VAL A 76 14.52 -20.49 -10.28
CA VAL A 76 14.49 -19.13 -9.74
C VAL A 76 15.01 -19.07 -8.31
N LEU A 77 15.50 -17.89 -7.92
CA LEU A 77 16.04 -17.61 -6.59
C LEU A 77 15.36 -16.37 -6.01
N LEU A 78 15.17 -16.37 -4.69
CA LEU A 78 14.75 -15.19 -3.93
C LEU A 78 15.58 -15.09 -2.66
N PHE A 79 16.27 -13.97 -2.49
CA PHE A 79 16.97 -13.61 -1.27
C PHE A 79 16.15 -12.59 -0.51
N VAL A 80 15.99 -12.75 0.81
CA VAL A 80 15.22 -11.81 1.64
C VAL A 80 15.95 -11.53 2.93
N ARG A 81 15.93 -10.26 3.36
CA ARG A 81 16.48 -9.79 4.63
C ARG A 81 15.51 -8.79 5.25
N LYS A 82 15.36 -8.80 6.58
CA LYS A 82 14.44 -7.92 7.31
C LYS A 82 15.26 -6.87 8.07
N GLN A 83 14.80 -5.62 8.02
CA GLN A 83 15.42 -4.52 8.75
C GLN A 83 14.45 -3.33 8.80
N GLU A 84 14.40 -2.61 9.92
CA GLU A 84 13.38 -1.57 10.16
C GLU A 84 13.32 -0.47 9.08
N ASN A 85 14.43 -0.17 8.42
CA ASN A 85 14.54 0.87 7.39
C ASN A 85 14.36 0.37 5.94
N TYR A 86 14.02 -0.91 5.74
CA TYR A 86 13.91 -1.48 4.39
C TYR A 86 12.58 -1.17 3.69
N PRO A 87 12.56 -1.11 2.33
CA PRO A 87 11.44 -0.56 1.57
C PRO A 87 10.21 -1.46 1.48
N SER A 88 10.25 -2.70 2.00
CA SER A 88 9.21 -3.73 1.85
C SER A 88 8.92 -4.08 0.38
N LYS A 89 9.99 -4.22 -0.40
CA LYS A 89 9.96 -4.48 -1.84
C LYS A 89 10.87 -5.65 -2.21
N VAL A 90 10.57 -6.25 -3.35
CA VAL A 90 11.43 -7.21 -4.04
C VAL A 90 11.94 -6.58 -5.33
N MET A 91 13.25 -6.44 -5.47
CA MET A 91 13.93 -6.13 -6.72
C MET A 91 13.88 -7.35 -7.62
N MET A 92 13.36 -7.17 -8.84
CA MET A 92 13.16 -8.23 -9.81
C MET A 92 14.22 -8.15 -10.91
N VAL A 93 15.00 -9.22 -11.07
CA VAL A 93 16.00 -9.30 -12.13
C VAL A 93 15.88 -10.59 -12.94
N ARG A 94 16.32 -10.50 -14.18
CA ARG A 94 16.64 -11.64 -15.05
C ARG A 94 18.02 -11.44 -15.66
N LYS A 95 18.62 -12.46 -16.26
CA LYS A 95 19.84 -12.34 -17.06
C LYS A 95 19.68 -11.24 -18.13
N PRO A 96 20.54 -10.21 -18.21
CA PRO A 96 21.93 -10.15 -17.72
C PRO A 96 22.10 -9.47 -16.34
N LYS A 97 21.17 -9.65 -15.40
CA LYS A 97 21.20 -9.10 -14.03
C LYS A 97 21.04 -7.57 -13.96
N MET A 98 20.17 -7.04 -14.82
CA MET A 98 19.67 -5.67 -14.75
C MET A 98 18.38 -5.64 -13.92
N LEU A 99 18.20 -4.59 -13.11
CA LEU A 99 16.92 -4.25 -12.48
C LEU A 99 15.86 -4.06 -13.57
N VAL A 100 14.81 -4.89 -13.55
CA VAL A 100 13.65 -4.69 -14.43
C VAL A 100 12.59 -3.87 -13.71
N THR A 101 12.23 -4.28 -12.49
CA THR A 101 11.19 -3.60 -11.72
C THR A 101 11.32 -3.91 -10.23
N GLU A 102 10.70 -3.09 -9.40
CA GLU A 102 10.55 -3.33 -7.97
C GLU A 102 9.10 -3.63 -7.65
N LYS A 103 8.86 -4.73 -6.94
CA LYS A 103 7.51 -5.16 -6.55
C LYS A 103 7.33 -5.01 -5.05
N ALA A 104 6.45 -4.11 -4.63
CA ALA A 104 6.00 -4.05 -3.24
C ALA A 104 5.10 -5.26 -2.91
N SER A 105 5.28 -5.85 -1.73
CA SER A 105 4.38 -6.88 -1.22
C SER A 105 4.12 -6.67 0.27
N ARG A 106 2.85 -6.79 0.66
CA ARG A 106 2.36 -6.61 2.04
C ARG A 106 2.19 -7.94 2.79
N VAL A 107 2.70 -9.04 2.23
CA VAL A 107 2.56 -10.37 2.84
C VAL A 107 3.34 -10.45 4.16
N LEU A 108 4.55 -9.92 4.17
CA LEU A 108 5.37 -9.78 5.37
C LEU A 108 5.09 -8.42 6.00
N ARG A 109 4.76 -8.39 7.30
CA ARG A 109 4.46 -7.15 8.04
C ARG A 109 5.71 -6.37 8.41
N GLU A 110 6.79 -7.08 8.72
CA GLU A 110 8.08 -6.52 9.08
C GLU A 110 8.75 -5.93 7.82
N PRO A 111 9.38 -4.75 7.90
CA PRO A 111 10.06 -4.17 6.74
C PRO A 111 11.21 -5.07 6.24
N TYR A 112 11.30 -5.22 4.92
CA TYR A 112 12.24 -6.14 4.28
C TYR A 112 12.73 -5.63 2.91
N ALA A 113 13.85 -6.19 2.46
CA ALA A 113 14.36 -6.05 1.10
C ALA A 113 14.51 -7.46 0.52
N GLY A 114 14.01 -7.65 -0.70
CA GLY A 114 14.09 -8.91 -1.43
C GLY A 114 14.78 -8.75 -2.77
N VAL A 115 15.49 -9.78 -3.23
CA VAL A 115 16.08 -9.84 -4.58
C VAL A 115 15.67 -11.15 -5.23
N PHE A 116 14.82 -11.05 -6.24
CA PHE A 116 14.41 -12.17 -7.09
C PHE A 116 15.32 -12.25 -8.32
N ILE A 117 15.84 -13.46 -8.60
CA ILE A 117 16.71 -13.72 -9.74
C ILE A 117 16.18 -14.89 -10.57
N CYS A 118 15.98 -14.65 -11.87
CA CYS A 118 15.76 -15.69 -12.88
C CYS A 118 16.96 -15.75 -13.86
N ASP A 119 17.84 -16.72 -13.64
CA ASP A 119 18.98 -17.01 -14.53
C ASP A 119 18.73 -18.19 -15.48
N ASP A 120 17.61 -18.90 -15.31
CA ASP A 120 17.21 -19.99 -16.22
C ASP A 120 17.03 -19.48 -17.64
N GLU A 121 17.59 -20.20 -18.61
CA GLU A 121 17.65 -19.76 -20.00
C GLU A 121 16.26 -19.71 -20.67
N ARG A 122 15.32 -20.57 -20.24
CA ARG A 122 13.93 -20.56 -20.72
C ARG A 122 13.14 -19.45 -20.05
N GLY A 123 13.25 -19.33 -18.73
CA GLY A 123 12.58 -18.27 -17.96
C GLY A 123 13.04 -16.88 -18.37
N ASN A 124 14.35 -16.70 -18.57
CA ASN A 124 14.93 -15.44 -19.04
C ASN A 124 14.37 -15.00 -20.40
N ARG A 125 14.23 -15.93 -21.36
CA ARG A 125 13.62 -15.61 -22.66
C ARG A 125 12.17 -15.16 -22.50
N LEU A 126 11.38 -15.90 -21.73
CA LEU A 126 9.97 -15.57 -21.50
C LEU A 126 9.82 -14.20 -20.81
N LEU A 127 10.60 -13.93 -19.77
CA LEU A 127 10.60 -12.64 -19.08
C LEU A 127 11.04 -11.51 -20.02
N ARG A 128 12.06 -11.73 -20.86
CA ARG A 128 12.51 -10.75 -21.86
C ARG A 128 11.41 -10.42 -22.88
N ASP A 129 10.66 -11.41 -23.35
CA ASP A 129 9.57 -11.19 -24.31
C ASP A 129 8.42 -10.35 -23.71
N MET A 130 8.25 -10.40 -22.38
CA MET A 130 7.29 -9.57 -21.65
C MET A 130 7.75 -8.11 -21.45
N GLU A 131 9.01 -7.76 -21.71
CA GLU A 131 9.52 -6.41 -21.44
C GLU A 131 9.26 -5.42 -22.58
N PRO A 132 8.75 -4.22 -22.30
CA PRO A 132 8.73 -3.14 -23.28
C PRO A 132 10.16 -2.65 -23.57
N PRO A 133 10.38 -1.85 -24.63
CA PRO A 133 11.69 -1.29 -24.95
C PRO A 133 12.36 -0.48 -23.81
N ALA A 134 11.57 0.02 -22.85
CA ALA A 134 12.07 0.73 -21.67
C ALA A 134 12.62 -0.21 -20.59
N HIS A 135 12.36 -1.52 -20.67
CA HIS A 135 12.82 -2.55 -19.73
C HIS A 135 12.47 -2.28 -18.25
N ASP A 136 11.30 -1.67 -17.99
CA ASP A 136 10.89 -1.18 -16.67
C ASP A 136 9.73 -1.99 -16.02
N LYS A 137 9.22 -3.00 -16.72
CA LYS A 137 8.11 -3.87 -16.28
C LYS A 137 8.03 -5.15 -17.09
N TRP A 138 7.35 -6.15 -16.55
CA TRP A 138 6.86 -7.30 -17.32
C TRP A 138 5.38 -7.12 -17.65
N ASP A 139 5.10 -7.04 -18.95
CA ASP A 139 3.74 -7.02 -19.49
C ASP A 139 3.37 -8.43 -19.97
N ARG A 140 2.52 -9.08 -19.17
CA ARG A 140 2.06 -10.46 -19.35
C ARG A 140 1.34 -10.70 -20.68
N ASP A 141 0.80 -9.66 -21.30
CA ASP A 141 0.03 -9.78 -22.54
C ASP A 141 0.94 -9.80 -23.79
N ARG A 142 2.24 -9.49 -23.63
CA ARG A 142 3.23 -9.46 -24.73
C ARG A 142 3.80 -10.83 -25.09
N ALA A 143 3.65 -11.84 -24.23
CA ALA A 143 4.22 -13.16 -24.42
C ALA A 143 3.19 -14.28 -24.22
N LYS A 144 3.32 -15.35 -25.01
CA LYS A 144 2.55 -16.58 -24.79
C LYS A 144 2.92 -17.15 -23.42
N ASN A 145 1.91 -17.54 -22.63
CA ASN A 145 2.05 -17.98 -21.24
C ASN A 145 2.51 -16.90 -20.24
N GLY A 146 2.56 -15.62 -20.63
CA GLY A 146 2.97 -14.55 -19.72
C GLY A 146 2.10 -14.47 -18.46
N TRP A 147 0.78 -14.66 -18.61
CA TRP A 147 -0.14 -14.73 -17.48
C TRP A 147 0.19 -15.85 -16.47
N ALA A 148 0.45 -17.07 -16.98
CA ALA A 148 0.76 -18.21 -16.13
C ALA A 148 2.12 -18.04 -15.43
N ALA A 149 3.13 -17.55 -16.16
CA ALA A 149 4.46 -17.30 -15.60
C ALA A 149 4.44 -16.21 -14.51
N MET A 150 3.71 -15.11 -14.74
CA MET A 150 3.57 -14.06 -13.73
C MET A 150 2.78 -14.51 -12.50
N HIS A 151 1.79 -15.39 -12.68
CA HIS A 151 1.06 -15.98 -11.56
C HIS A 151 1.96 -16.90 -10.72
N GLU A 152 2.71 -17.80 -11.37
CA GLU A 152 3.70 -18.66 -10.70
C GLU A 152 4.75 -17.87 -9.93
N LEU A 153 5.27 -16.81 -10.55
CA LEU A 153 6.23 -15.89 -9.92
C LEU A 153 5.63 -15.21 -8.69
N ASP A 154 4.42 -14.67 -8.82
CA ASP A 154 3.75 -13.97 -7.73
C ASP A 154 3.45 -14.91 -6.56
N ASP A 155 3.06 -16.15 -6.83
CA ASP A 155 2.79 -17.14 -5.80
C ASP A 155 4.07 -17.58 -5.10
N PHE A 156 5.15 -17.85 -5.86
CA PHE A 156 6.46 -18.15 -5.30
C PHE A 156 6.93 -17.07 -4.31
N ILE A 157 6.84 -15.79 -4.69
CA ILE A 157 7.23 -14.68 -3.82
C ILE A 157 6.31 -14.59 -2.60
N LYS A 158 5.00 -14.71 -2.78
CA LYS A 158 4.04 -14.63 -1.66
C LYS A 158 4.27 -15.76 -0.66
N GLU A 159 4.41 -17.00 -1.12
CA GLU A 159 4.62 -18.17 -0.27
C GLU A 159 5.93 -18.06 0.49
N SER A 160 7.01 -17.66 -0.19
CA SER A 160 8.32 -17.42 0.42
C SER A 160 8.27 -16.33 1.50
N LEU A 161 7.64 -15.19 1.22
CA LEU A 161 7.50 -14.12 2.21
C LEU A 161 6.56 -14.52 3.36
N LYS A 162 5.53 -15.31 3.08
CA LYS A 162 4.58 -15.79 4.10
C LYS A 162 5.26 -16.76 5.07
N SER A 163 6.15 -17.62 4.59
CA SER A 163 6.90 -18.54 5.47
C SER A 163 7.92 -17.82 6.36
N MET A 164 8.30 -16.58 6.03
CA MET A 164 9.11 -15.73 6.90
C MET A 164 8.30 -15.03 8.00
N GLY A 165 7.00 -14.86 7.78
CA GLY A 165 6.10 -14.34 8.80
C GLY A 165 6.03 -15.34 9.95
N GLY A 166 6.14 -14.84 11.19
CA GLY A 166 5.92 -15.70 12.35
C GLY A 166 4.56 -16.39 12.23
N THR A 167 4.50 -17.69 12.50
CA THR A 167 3.24 -18.36 12.79
C THR A 167 2.64 -17.62 13.98
N VAL A 168 1.68 -16.74 13.71
CA VAL A 168 0.73 -16.35 14.73
C VAL A 168 -0.12 -17.59 14.94
N THR A 169 0.40 -18.52 15.74
CA THR A 169 -0.44 -19.51 16.41
C THR A 169 -1.28 -18.66 17.34
N THR A 170 -2.40 -18.16 16.83
CA THR A 170 -3.45 -17.63 17.69
C THR A 170 -4.01 -18.86 18.38
N GLU A 171 -3.33 -19.33 19.42
CA GLU A 171 -3.99 -20.17 20.41
C GLU A 171 -5.23 -19.35 20.83
N PRO A 172 -6.44 -19.90 20.69
CA PRO A 172 -7.63 -19.21 21.15
C PRO A 172 -7.46 -18.97 22.65
N GLN A 173 -7.06 -17.75 23.00
CA GLN A 173 -7.04 -17.32 24.38
C GLN A 173 -8.49 -17.20 24.81
N ASP A 174 -8.95 -18.18 25.57
CA ASP A 174 -10.21 -18.10 26.27
C ASP A 174 -10.10 -16.96 27.28
N ILE A 175 -10.79 -15.86 27.02
CA ILE A 175 -10.82 -14.69 27.92
C ILE A 175 -11.89 -14.99 28.96
N PRO A 176 -11.54 -15.30 30.22
CA PRO A 176 -12.52 -15.66 31.23
C PRO A 176 -13.49 -14.49 31.45
N GLY A 177 -14.79 -14.71 31.24
CA GLY A 177 -15.82 -13.68 31.39
C GLY A 177 -16.29 -13.02 30.10
N LEU A 178 -15.69 -13.34 28.93
CA LEU A 178 -16.18 -12.87 27.62
C LEU A 178 -17.50 -13.57 27.21
N ASP A 179 -17.69 -14.80 27.70
CA ASP A 179 -18.93 -15.60 27.60
C ASP A 179 -20.17 -14.82 28.05
N LYS A 180 -20.05 -13.99 29.09
CA LYS A 180 -21.16 -13.22 29.68
C LYS A 180 -21.62 -12.00 28.86
N TYR A 181 -20.82 -11.59 27.88
CA TYR A 181 -21.12 -10.45 27.00
C TYR A 181 -21.51 -10.86 25.59
N LEU A 182 -21.44 -12.16 25.29
CA LEU A 182 -22.04 -12.73 24.11
C LEU A 182 -23.55 -12.83 24.36
N PRO A 183 -24.40 -12.32 23.44
CA PRO A 183 -25.84 -12.49 23.58
C PRO A 183 -26.16 -13.97 23.68
N ASP A 184 -26.80 -14.35 24.78
CA ASP A 184 -27.30 -15.71 24.99
C ASP A 184 -28.30 -15.97 23.86
N ASN A 185 -28.00 -16.92 22.98
CA ASN A 185 -28.89 -17.27 21.89
C ASN A 185 -30.04 -18.11 22.48
N GLU A 186 -30.97 -17.47 23.19
CA GLU A 186 -32.19 -18.12 23.68
C GLU A 186 -33.15 -18.50 22.53
N ASP A 187 -32.89 -18.08 21.29
CA ASP A 187 -33.65 -18.51 20.10
C ASP A 187 -33.05 -19.76 19.42
N ARG A 188 -32.70 -20.81 20.20
CA ARG A 188 -32.28 -22.12 19.65
C ARG A 188 -33.32 -23.24 19.77
N ASP A 189 -34.58 -22.90 20.06
CA ASP A 189 -35.66 -23.88 20.24
C ASP A 189 -36.33 -24.41 18.94
N TYR A 190 -35.71 -24.24 17.76
CA TYR A 190 -36.27 -24.76 16.49
C TYR A 190 -35.34 -25.66 15.66
N LEU A 191 -34.35 -26.30 16.27
CA LEU A 191 -33.62 -27.41 15.64
C LEU A 191 -33.71 -28.66 16.51
N PRO A 192 -34.27 -29.78 16.02
CA PRO A 192 -34.32 -31.01 16.78
C PRO A 192 -32.89 -31.49 17.06
N GLN A 193 -32.62 -31.61 18.36
CA GLN A 193 -31.42 -32.13 18.95
C GLN A 193 -31.28 -33.63 18.60
N GLN A 194 -30.29 -33.98 17.78
CA GLN A 194 -29.67 -35.30 17.83
C GLN A 194 -28.20 -35.11 18.18
N GLY A 195 -27.90 -35.36 19.45
CA GLY A 195 -26.54 -35.59 19.91
C GLY A 195 -26.09 -36.99 19.48
N ALA A 196 -25.00 -37.05 18.74
CA ALA A 196 -24.13 -38.22 18.71
C ALA A 196 -22.71 -37.70 18.59
N ALA A 197 -21.89 -38.03 19.59
CA ALA A 197 -20.46 -37.81 19.60
C ALA A 197 -19.81 -38.41 18.34
N PHE A 198 -18.91 -37.68 17.70
CA PHE A 198 -17.98 -38.22 16.72
C PHE A 198 -16.60 -37.61 16.94
N ASP A 199 -15.67 -38.47 17.39
CA ASP A 199 -14.22 -38.28 17.30
C ASP A 199 -13.79 -38.64 15.85
N PRO A 200 -12.63 -38.14 15.37
CA PRO A 200 -12.34 -37.98 13.95
C PRO A 200 -11.77 -39.25 13.33
N THR A 201 -12.19 -39.55 12.11
CA THR A 201 -11.35 -40.35 11.20
C THR A 201 -11.60 -39.91 9.78
N ASP A 202 -10.49 -39.81 9.06
CA ASP A 202 -10.32 -39.74 7.62
C ASP A 202 -11.50 -40.29 6.83
N LEU A 203 -11.89 -39.56 5.78
CA LEU A 203 -12.24 -40.13 4.48
C LEU A 203 -12.37 -38.99 3.46
N GLU A 204 -11.42 -38.96 2.52
CA GLU A 204 -11.59 -38.32 1.22
C GLU A 204 -12.86 -38.84 0.55
N GLY A 205 -13.63 -37.91 -0.01
CA GLY A 205 -14.89 -38.22 -0.68
C GLY A 205 -15.26 -37.09 -1.62
N THR A 206 -14.65 -37.12 -2.80
CA THR A 206 -15.06 -36.39 -4.00
C THR A 206 -16.57 -36.54 -4.24
N GLN A 207 -17.29 -35.41 -4.34
CA GLN A 207 -18.31 -35.10 -5.35
C GLN A 207 -19.19 -33.94 -4.86
N GLU A 208 -18.88 -32.72 -5.33
CA GLU A 208 -19.83 -31.62 -5.28
C GLU A 208 -20.76 -31.74 -6.51
N SER A 209 -21.98 -32.20 -6.28
CA SER A 209 -23.06 -32.21 -7.27
C SER A 209 -23.78 -30.86 -7.25
N GLY A 210 -23.36 -29.95 -8.14
CA GLY A 210 -24.07 -28.69 -8.44
C GLY A 210 -24.69 -28.74 -9.84
N ARG A 211 -26.02 -28.73 -9.90
CA ARG A 211 -26.86 -28.87 -11.09
C ARG A 211 -26.85 -27.60 -11.94
N GLU A 212 -26.52 -27.70 -13.23
CA GLU A 212 -26.63 -26.61 -14.20
C GLU A 212 -28.10 -26.28 -14.50
N VAL A 213 -28.44 -24.99 -14.50
CA VAL A 213 -29.62 -24.46 -15.17
C VAL A 213 -29.14 -23.38 -16.14
N GLY A 214 -29.09 -23.74 -17.42
CA GLY A 214 -28.73 -22.83 -18.50
C GLY A 214 -29.87 -21.88 -18.83
N ALA A 215 -29.51 -20.63 -19.15
CA ALA A 215 -30.32 -19.74 -19.96
C ALA A 215 -29.43 -19.22 -21.10
N ASN A 216 -29.83 -19.62 -22.31
CA ASN A 216 -29.20 -19.30 -23.59
C ASN A 216 -29.27 -17.79 -23.87
N LYS A 217 -28.20 -17.20 -24.42
CA LYS A 217 -28.27 -15.88 -25.07
C LYS A 217 -27.27 -15.80 -26.23
N GLU A 218 -27.80 -15.47 -27.40
CA GLU A 218 -27.14 -15.34 -28.70
C GLU A 218 -25.98 -14.33 -28.69
N GLU A 219 -25.03 -14.56 -29.62
CA GLU A 219 -23.79 -13.83 -29.79
C GLU A 219 -23.90 -12.57 -30.67
N SER A 220 -23.00 -11.63 -30.34
CA SER A 220 -22.25 -10.66 -31.18
C SER A 220 -22.59 -9.15 -31.00
N PRO A 221 -21.63 -8.23 -31.22
CA PRO A 221 -20.16 -8.32 -31.12
C PRO A 221 -19.57 -7.32 -30.11
N ALA A 222 -18.24 -7.41 -29.95
CA ALA A 222 -17.38 -6.81 -28.95
C ALA A 222 -17.45 -5.28 -28.78
N ASP A 223 -17.44 -4.85 -27.51
CA ASP A 223 -16.39 -3.99 -26.96
C ASP A 223 -16.18 -4.35 -25.47
N VAL A 224 -14.96 -4.74 -25.11
CA VAL A 224 -14.64 -5.32 -23.79
C VAL A 224 -14.43 -4.21 -22.76
N GLU A 225 -15.38 -4.15 -21.83
CA GLU A 225 -15.22 -3.55 -20.50
C GLU A 225 -14.32 -4.39 -19.57
N LYS A 226 -13.99 -3.76 -18.43
CA LYS A 226 -14.02 -4.28 -17.04
C LYS A 226 -12.65 -4.16 -16.35
N VAL A 227 -12.55 -3.95 -15.03
CA VAL A 227 -13.34 -4.56 -13.96
C VAL A 227 -13.25 -3.70 -12.69
N ILE A 228 -14.42 -3.38 -12.16
CA ILE A 228 -14.67 -3.04 -10.76
C ILE A 228 -14.41 -4.29 -9.91
N ARG A 229 -13.58 -4.19 -8.87
CA ARG A 229 -13.66 -5.11 -7.72
C ARG A 229 -14.06 -4.35 -6.47
N LYS A 230 -15.18 -4.80 -5.90
CA LYS A 230 -15.68 -4.48 -4.56
C LYS A 230 -14.78 -5.09 -3.48
N SER A 231 -14.75 -4.45 -2.32
CA SER A 231 -14.57 -5.10 -1.01
C SER A 231 -15.45 -4.35 -0.02
N ILE A 232 -16.59 -4.95 0.35
CA ILE A 232 -16.83 -5.71 1.59
C ILE A 232 -17.15 -4.77 2.75
N VAL A 233 -18.43 -4.84 3.12
CA VAL A 233 -19.07 -4.27 4.29
C VAL A 233 -18.77 -5.17 5.48
N THR A 234 -18.43 -4.58 6.63
CA THR A 234 -18.57 -5.23 7.94
C THR A 234 -19.25 -4.24 8.87
N ASN A 235 -20.54 -4.49 9.12
CA ASN A 235 -21.29 -3.94 10.25
C ASN A 235 -21.12 -4.90 11.44
N LYS A 236 -20.78 -4.37 12.62
CA LYS A 236 -21.38 -4.76 13.91
C LYS A 236 -20.90 -3.85 15.06
N GLU A 237 -21.81 -3.03 15.56
CA GLU A 237 -21.96 -2.66 16.99
C GLU A 237 -22.80 -3.76 17.70
N PRO A 238 -23.15 -3.73 19.02
CA PRO A 238 -23.05 -2.66 20.03
C PRO A 238 -22.64 -3.10 21.47
N GLY A 239 -22.49 -2.15 22.40
CA GLY A 239 -22.48 -2.45 23.85
C GLY A 239 -21.88 -1.37 24.74
N GLY A 240 -22.73 -0.62 25.45
CA GLY A 240 -22.36 0.59 26.19
C GLY A 240 -21.97 0.36 27.65
N VAL A 241 -21.11 1.25 28.16
CA VAL A 241 -20.88 1.44 29.59
C VAL A 241 -20.86 2.93 29.88
N LYS A 242 -21.88 3.42 30.60
CA LYS A 242 -21.87 4.76 31.19
C LYS A 242 -20.76 4.82 32.25
N ARG A 243 -19.78 5.70 32.08
CA ARG A 243 -18.89 6.16 33.16
C ARG A 243 -19.09 7.66 33.34
N THR A 244 -19.69 8.02 34.46
CA THR A 244 -19.76 9.39 34.98
C THR A 244 -18.36 9.98 35.16
N PRO A 245 -18.12 11.26 34.81
CA PRO A 245 -16.82 11.89 35.05
C PRO A 245 -16.64 12.19 36.55
N PRO A 246 -15.48 11.90 37.15
CA PRO A 246 -15.14 12.43 38.46
C PRO A 246 -14.83 13.92 38.33
N LYS A 247 -15.56 14.72 39.11
CA LYS A 247 -15.39 16.16 39.27
C LYS A 247 -14.24 16.39 40.27
N GLY A 248 -13.10 16.89 39.80
CA GLY A 248 -12.00 17.32 40.67
C GLY A 248 -10.71 17.68 39.90
N PRO A 249 -9.96 18.72 40.31
CA PRO A 249 -8.76 19.17 39.60
C PRO A 249 -7.56 18.29 40.00
N GLY A 250 -7.11 17.43 39.10
CA GLY A 250 -5.91 16.60 39.29
C GLY A 250 -4.85 16.93 38.25
N LYS A 251 -3.70 17.44 38.69
CA LYS A 251 -2.47 17.56 37.89
C LYS A 251 -1.88 16.15 37.68
N GLY A 252 -1.89 15.66 36.44
CA GLY A 252 -1.11 14.52 35.99
C GLY A 252 -0.12 14.94 34.90
N PRO A 253 1.09 14.35 34.84
CA PRO A 253 2.08 14.66 33.80
C PRO A 253 1.68 13.96 32.50
N HIS A 254 2.00 14.56 31.35
CA HIS A 254 1.61 14.16 29.98
C HIS A 254 0.26 14.71 29.48
N GLY A 255 0.08 16.04 29.58
CA GLY A 255 -0.83 16.76 28.69
C GLY A 255 -0.10 17.18 27.40
N ARG A 256 -0.63 16.79 26.24
CA ARG A 256 -0.28 17.39 24.94
C ARG A 256 -0.66 18.88 25.01
N PRO A 257 0.17 19.84 24.59
CA PRO A 257 -0.21 21.25 24.61
C PRO A 257 -1.35 21.47 23.61
N THR A 258 -2.57 21.65 24.10
CA THR A 258 -3.58 22.41 23.36
C THR A 258 -3.14 23.87 23.42
N GLY A 259 -2.76 24.42 22.27
CA GLY A 259 -2.51 25.85 22.11
C GLY A 259 -3.75 26.66 22.53
N PRO A 260 -3.58 27.98 22.76
CA PRO A 260 -4.58 28.79 23.44
C PRO A 260 -5.93 28.78 22.71
N GLU A 261 -7.00 28.51 23.47
CA GLU A 261 -8.36 28.91 23.12
C GLU A 261 -8.40 30.44 23.00
N ALA A 262 -8.24 30.94 21.79
CA ALA A 262 -8.78 32.23 21.40
C ALA A 262 -10.22 31.98 20.95
N GLY A 263 -11.16 32.24 21.86
CA GLY A 263 -12.58 32.29 21.54
C GLY A 263 -12.81 33.34 20.44
N GLY A 264 -13.25 32.85 19.29
CA GLY A 264 -13.74 33.65 18.18
C GLY A 264 -14.59 32.77 17.30
N GLU A 265 -15.91 32.89 17.45
CA GLU A 265 -17.00 32.36 16.59
C GLU A 265 -16.57 31.29 15.56
N GLU A 266 -16.14 30.11 16.02
CA GLU A 266 -15.94 28.98 15.11
C GLU A 266 -17.32 28.47 14.70
N GLY A 267 -17.74 28.84 13.49
CA GLY A 267 -18.97 28.34 12.88
C GLY A 267 -19.03 26.81 12.89
N VAL A 268 -20.24 26.26 12.78
CA VAL A 268 -20.54 24.82 12.85
C VAL A 268 -19.49 24.00 12.08
N ARG A 269 -18.78 23.10 12.77
CA ARG A 269 -17.74 22.25 12.17
C ARG A 269 -18.31 20.87 11.86
N ILE A 270 -17.93 20.32 10.72
CA ILE A 270 -18.34 18.96 10.34
C ILE A 270 -17.57 17.97 11.20
N LYS A 271 -18.28 17.03 11.81
CA LYS A 271 -17.67 15.93 12.57
C LYS A 271 -16.87 15.04 11.62
N THR A 272 -15.64 14.69 12.00
CA THR A 272 -14.79 13.83 11.15
C THR A 272 -15.39 12.43 10.97
N SER A 273 -16.19 11.95 11.93
CA SER A 273 -16.94 10.70 11.81
C SER A 273 -18.04 10.73 10.73
N ALA A 274 -18.60 11.91 10.46
CA ALA A 274 -19.67 12.10 9.48
C ALA A 274 -19.17 12.14 8.03
N ILE A 275 -17.85 12.16 7.81
CA ILE A 275 -17.25 12.27 6.47
C ILE A 275 -16.11 11.26 6.27
N SER A 276 -15.87 10.88 5.02
CA SER A 276 -14.66 10.18 4.59
C SER A 276 -13.99 10.99 3.51
N PHE A 277 -12.69 11.24 3.61
CA PHE A 277 -11.98 12.05 2.63
C PHE A 277 -10.77 11.33 2.05
N ARG A 278 -10.37 11.72 0.84
CA ARG A 278 -9.09 11.38 0.22
C ARG A 278 -8.50 12.66 -0.35
N SER A 279 -7.19 12.84 -0.21
CA SER A 279 -6.45 13.96 -0.79
C SER A 279 -5.40 13.47 -1.79
N PHE A 280 -5.16 14.21 -2.87
CA PHE A 280 -4.07 13.99 -3.81
C PHE A 280 -3.57 15.32 -4.38
N ILE A 281 -2.36 15.33 -4.92
CA ILE A 281 -1.70 16.55 -5.42
C ILE A 281 -1.63 16.49 -6.95
N GLN A 282 -2.13 17.52 -7.61
CA GLN A 282 -1.97 17.74 -9.04
C GLN A 282 -1.02 18.91 -9.30
N LYS A 283 -0.02 18.71 -10.15
CA LYS A 283 0.89 19.79 -10.57
C LYS A 283 0.21 20.62 -11.66
N THR A 284 -0.02 21.90 -11.39
CA THR A 284 -0.52 22.86 -12.39
C THR A 284 0.58 23.87 -12.74
N LYS A 285 0.38 24.66 -13.81
CA LYS A 285 1.32 25.72 -14.21
C LYS A 285 1.52 26.80 -13.14
N GLU A 286 0.58 26.93 -12.20
CA GLU A 286 0.56 27.96 -11.15
C GLU A 286 1.04 27.44 -9.78
N GLY A 287 1.36 26.15 -9.66
CA GLY A 287 1.84 25.51 -8.43
C GLY A 287 1.17 24.16 -8.13
N PRO A 288 1.49 23.55 -6.96
CA PRO A 288 0.79 22.37 -6.48
C PRO A 288 -0.66 22.71 -6.10
N GLU A 289 -1.62 22.00 -6.69
CA GLU A 289 -3.03 22.09 -6.36
C GLU A 289 -3.48 20.80 -5.65
N TYR A 290 -4.15 20.94 -4.52
CA TYR A 290 -4.58 19.84 -3.67
C TYR A 290 -6.03 19.50 -3.96
N HIS A 291 -6.29 18.27 -4.35
CA HIS A 291 -7.62 17.80 -4.69
C HIS A 291 -8.13 16.92 -3.55
N PHE A 292 -9.26 17.29 -2.97
CA PHE A 292 -9.95 16.55 -1.91
C PHE A 292 -11.24 15.96 -2.45
N ALA A 293 -11.44 14.66 -2.28
CA ALA A 293 -12.72 14.01 -2.46
C ALA A 293 -13.30 13.72 -1.08
N ILE A 294 -14.33 14.46 -0.67
CA ILE A 294 -14.98 14.36 0.65
C ILE A 294 -16.36 13.75 0.45
N THR A 295 -16.61 12.61 1.08
CA THR A 295 -17.85 11.84 0.97
C THR A 295 -18.58 11.87 2.30
N GLY A 296 -19.84 12.32 2.30
CA GLY A 296 -20.69 12.31 3.49
C GLY A 296 -21.11 10.87 3.83
N ARG A 297 -20.91 10.46 5.08
CA ARG A 297 -21.51 9.25 5.67
C ARG A 297 -22.89 9.54 6.25
N GLU A 298 -23.11 10.81 6.61
CA GLU A 298 -24.36 11.36 7.09
C GLU A 298 -24.59 12.71 6.41
N GLU A 299 -25.79 13.27 6.53
CA GLU A 299 -26.05 14.63 6.09
C GLU A 299 -25.42 15.61 7.08
N CYS A 300 -24.41 16.34 6.63
CA CYS A 300 -23.66 17.27 7.46
C CYS A 300 -23.44 18.60 6.76
N GLU A 301 -23.63 19.68 7.52
CA GLU A 301 -23.34 21.04 7.08
C GLU A 301 -22.39 21.70 8.07
N GLY A 302 -21.37 22.38 7.56
CA GLY A 302 -20.41 23.09 8.39
C GLY A 302 -19.07 23.31 7.69
N GLY A 303 -18.03 23.62 8.45
CA GLY A 303 -16.69 23.79 7.94
C GLY A 303 -15.73 22.66 8.29
N ILE A 304 -14.61 22.58 7.55
CA ILE A 304 -13.49 21.65 7.79
C ILE A 304 -12.18 22.43 7.93
N ARG A 305 -11.28 21.97 8.80
CA ARG A 305 -9.93 22.53 8.94
C ARG A 305 -8.91 21.65 8.24
N LEU A 306 -8.07 22.24 7.40
CA LEU A 306 -6.97 21.55 6.75
C LEU A 306 -5.68 21.66 7.55
N VAL A 307 -5.00 20.52 7.71
CA VAL A 307 -3.71 20.42 8.41
C VAL A 307 -2.68 19.77 7.51
N ALA A 308 -1.45 20.29 7.53
CA ALA A 308 -0.28 19.63 7.00
C ALA A 308 0.19 18.56 8.00
N VAL A 309 0.20 17.30 7.56
CA VAL A 309 0.62 16.14 8.36
C VAL A 309 2.12 15.93 8.15
N GLY A 310 2.90 16.09 9.22
CA GLY A 310 4.31 15.69 9.30
C GLY A 310 4.48 14.44 10.16
N ASP A 311 5.73 14.00 10.31
CA ASP A 311 6.05 12.72 10.95
C ASP A 311 5.58 12.63 12.42
N ASP A 312 5.73 13.70 13.19
CA ASP A 312 5.37 13.73 14.61
C ASP A 312 4.19 14.65 14.95
N ASN A 313 3.88 15.64 14.09
CA ASN A 313 2.88 16.66 14.37
C ASN A 313 2.12 17.13 13.12
N SER A 314 0.91 17.65 13.36
CA SER A 314 0.07 18.29 12.35
C SER A 314 0.05 19.80 12.56
N TYR A 315 0.20 20.56 11.48
CA TYR A 315 0.25 22.03 11.51
C TYR A 315 -0.88 22.61 10.66
N PRO A 316 -1.56 23.70 11.08
CA PRO A 316 -2.57 24.35 10.26
C PRO A 316 -2.01 24.75 8.89
N ALA A 317 -2.72 24.44 7.81
CA ALA A 317 -2.32 24.78 6.46
C ALA A 317 -3.06 26.03 5.98
N GLU A 318 -2.37 27.13 5.73
CA GLU A 318 -2.97 28.38 5.25
C GLU A 318 -3.49 28.24 3.81
N ILE A 319 -4.80 28.44 3.65
CA ILE A 319 -5.54 28.24 2.41
C ILE A 319 -5.65 29.56 1.67
N LYS A 320 -5.13 29.59 0.43
CA LYS A 320 -5.28 30.71 -0.49
C LYS A 320 -6.63 30.70 -1.21
N SER A 321 -7.14 29.52 -1.55
CA SER A 321 -8.42 29.36 -2.24
C SER A 321 -8.91 27.92 -2.19
N ALA A 322 -10.22 27.73 -2.02
CA ALA A 322 -10.91 26.45 -2.19
C ALA A 322 -12.03 26.58 -3.23
N THR A 323 -12.10 25.66 -4.19
CA THR A 323 -13.09 25.68 -5.28
C THR A 323 -13.62 24.29 -5.52
N ASP A 324 -14.94 24.15 -5.67
CA ASP A 324 -15.56 22.91 -6.12
C ASP A 324 -15.17 22.61 -7.57
N ILE A 325 -14.75 21.39 -7.87
CA ILE A 325 -14.36 20.98 -9.20
C ILE A 325 -15.59 20.76 -10.09
N ASP A 326 -16.69 20.25 -9.52
CA ASP A 326 -17.88 19.89 -10.26
C ASP A 326 -18.75 21.12 -10.52
N SER A 327 -18.96 21.97 -9.50
CA SER A 327 -19.79 23.17 -9.62
C SER A 327 -19.01 24.45 -9.97
N LYS A 328 -17.68 24.45 -9.90
CA LYS A 328 -16.80 25.64 -10.00
C LYS A 328 -17.12 26.74 -8.98
N ALA A 329 -17.93 26.45 -7.95
CA ALA A 329 -18.24 27.38 -6.88
C ALA A 329 -17.02 27.57 -5.97
N LYS A 330 -16.74 28.81 -5.56
CA LYS A 330 -15.68 29.11 -4.59
C LYS A 330 -16.25 29.05 -3.18
N TYR A 331 -15.55 28.38 -2.27
CA TYR A 331 -15.89 28.35 -0.85
C TYR A 331 -15.22 29.49 -0.11
N GLU A 332 -15.86 29.96 0.95
CA GLU A 332 -15.28 30.91 1.88
C GLU A 332 -14.22 30.22 2.73
N THR A 333 -13.03 30.82 2.79
CA THR A 333 -11.87 30.27 3.51
C THR A 333 -11.38 31.27 4.55
N ASP A 334 -11.09 30.78 5.75
CA ASP A 334 -10.60 31.57 6.88
C ASP A 334 -9.36 30.88 7.46
N GLY A 335 -8.17 31.38 7.09
CA GLY A 335 -6.88 30.78 7.44
C GLY A 335 -6.78 29.32 6.97
N SER A 336 -6.93 28.37 7.89
CA SER A 336 -6.88 26.92 7.61
C SER A 336 -8.26 26.27 7.48
N MET A 337 -9.33 27.05 7.57
CA MET A 337 -10.71 26.58 7.61
C MET A 337 -11.42 26.83 6.28
N ILE A 338 -12.14 25.83 5.77
CA ILE A 338 -13.10 25.97 4.65
C ILE A 338 -14.50 25.97 5.28
N LYS A 339 -15.28 27.02 5.07
CA LYS A 339 -16.63 27.21 5.66
C LYS A 339 -17.74 26.88 4.66
N GLY A 340 -18.92 26.53 5.17
CA GLY A 340 -20.15 26.41 4.36
C GLY A 340 -20.21 25.18 3.45
N LEU A 341 -19.61 24.06 3.85
CA LEU A 341 -19.74 22.79 3.15
C LEU A 341 -21.05 22.12 3.57
N SER A 342 -21.90 21.78 2.61
CA SER A 342 -23.11 20.97 2.83
C SER A 342 -22.97 19.68 2.04
N ILE A 343 -22.83 18.56 2.75
CA ILE A 343 -22.58 17.23 2.17
C ILE A 343 -23.74 16.31 2.55
N LYS A 344 -24.44 15.79 1.54
CA LYS A 344 -25.50 14.80 1.75
C LYS A 344 -24.90 13.41 1.94
N ASN A 345 -25.64 12.54 2.64
CA ASN A 345 -25.24 11.15 2.82
C ASN A 345 -25.01 10.45 1.46
N GLY A 346 -23.84 9.83 1.29
CA GLY A 346 -23.44 9.12 0.08
C GLY A 346 -22.95 10.02 -1.06
N GLN A 347 -23.04 11.35 -0.92
CA GLN A 347 -22.56 12.29 -1.93
C GLN A 347 -21.09 12.64 -1.70
N THR A 348 -20.32 12.68 -2.79
CA THR A 348 -18.91 13.12 -2.77
C THR A 348 -18.81 14.52 -3.35
N ILE A 349 -18.21 15.44 -2.60
CA ILE A 349 -17.79 16.76 -3.09
C ILE A 349 -16.30 16.71 -3.41
N ARG A 350 -15.92 17.32 -4.52
CA ARG A 350 -14.54 17.39 -4.98
C ARG A 350 -14.03 18.83 -4.90
N LEU A 351 -13.07 19.07 -4.03
CA LEU A 351 -12.50 20.41 -3.81
C LEU A 351 -11.09 20.49 -4.38
N ALA A 352 -10.83 21.50 -5.21
CA ALA A 352 -9.50 21.96 -5.55
C ALA A 352 -9.09 23.08 -4.58
N VAL A 353 -8.02 22.85 -3.83
CA VAL A 353 -7.51 23.73 -2.78
C VAL A 353 -6.09 24.15 -3.12
N ARG A 354 -5.79 25.44 -2.97
CA ARG A 354 -4.44 25.99 -3.09
C ARG A 354 -4.02 26.61 -1.78
N LEU A 355 -2.78 26.35 -1.39
CA LEU A 355 -2.18 26.93 -0.19
C LEU A 355 -1.49 28.25 -0.51
N GLU A 356 -1.28 29.08 0.51
CA GLU A 356 -0.42 30.28 0.38
C GLU A 356 1.05 29.90 0.23
N SER A 357 1.48 28.82 0.89
CA SER A 357 2.83 28.29 0.78
C SER A 357 3.06 27.58 -0.55
N ARG A 358 4.25 27.80 -1.15
CA ARG A 358 4.71 27.10 -2.36
C ARG A 358 5.34 25.72 -2.07
N LYS A 359 5.46 25.34 -0.80
CA LYS A 359 6.00 24.04 -0.40
C LYS A 359 4.96 22.93 -0.57
N LYS A 360 5.43 21.71 -0.78
CA LYS A 360 4.58 20.52 -0.86
C LYS A 360 4.35 19.97 0.54
N TYR A 361 3.11 19.67 0.86
CA TYR A 361 2.71 19.08 2.14
C TYR A 361 1.81 17.87 1.90
N ALA A 362 1.82 16.90 2.80
CA ALA A 362 0.71 15.95 2.90
C ALA A 362 -0.42 16.65 3.65
N LEU A 363 -1.59 16.83 3.03
CA LEU A 363 -2.73 17.49 3.68
C LEU A 363 -3.77 16.48 4.16
N GLY A 364 -4.24 16.69 5.39
CA GLY A 364 -5.36 16.02 6.01
C GLY A 364 -6.42 16.99 6.52
N ILE A 365 -7.54 16.44 6.99
CA ILE A 365 -8.57 17.20 7.73
C ILE A 365 -8.34 16.98 9.22
N GLU A 366 -8.33 18.05 10.01
CA GLU A 366 -8.21 17.97 11.47
C GLU A 366 -9.36 17.15 12.08
N SER A 367 -9.04 16.28 13.04
CA SER A 367 -10.07 15.51 13.75
C SER A 367 -10.92 16.44 14.60
N TYR A 368 -12.23 16.45 14.35
CA TYR A 368 -13.22 17.17 15.12
C TYR A 368 -14.33 16.20 15.53
N GLU A 369 -14.40 15.93 16.83
CA GLU A 369 -15.49 15.20 17.48
C GLU A 369 -16.28 16.23 18.28
N GLY A 370 -17.21 16.92 17.61
CA GLY A 370 -18.10 17.89 18.25
C GLY A 370 -19.16 17.24 19.13
#